data_AF-A0AAQ3NUI7-F1
#
_entry.id   AF-A0AAQ3NUI7-F1
#
_cell.length_a   1.000
_cell.length_b   1.000
_cell.length_c   1.000
_cell.angle_alpha   90.00
_cell.angle_beta   90.00
_cell.angle_gamma   90.00
#
_symmetry.space_group_name_H-M   'P 1'
#
loop_
_entity.id
_entity.type
_entity.pdbx_description
1 polymer ?
#
loop_
_entity_poly.entity_id
_entity_poly.type
_entity_poly.pdbx_seq_one_letter_code
_entity_poly.pdbx_strand_id
1 'polypeptide(L)'
;MQVIGKTTLTCIGLKKTALGWYFKDEVDSAKGKETLLDFDSDQEFPPPNSEFEKCVGDRLERATKRINTLKNTLSTLNKKMDEIFKHYVDISTSSEESVRKDVDEISEESSTESSESE
;
A
#
# COMPACT_ATOMS: atom_id res chain seq x y z
N MET A 1 22.35 44.61 -9.68
CA MET A 1 21.13 43.79 -9.80
C MET A 1 21.23 43.05 -11.13
N GLN A 2 21.48 41.74 -11.13
CA GLN A 2 21.57 40.97 -12.38
C GLN A 2 20.17 40.66 -12.87
N VAL A 3 19.85 41.11 -14.08
CA VAL A 3 18.56 40.84 -14.73
C VAL A 3 18.73 39.57 -15.55
N ILE A 4 18.00 38.52 -15.19
CA ILE A 4 17.96 37.29 -15.96
C ILE A 4 17.25 37.57 -17.30
N GLY A 5 17.89 37.16 -18.40
CA GLY A 5 17.37 37.36 -19.75
C GLY A 5 16.20 36.43 -20.07
N LYS A 6 15.28 36.91 -20.91
CA LYS A 6 14.13 36.13 -21.40
C LYS A 6 14.55 34.83 -22.10
N THR A 7 15.69 34.85 -22.79
CA THR A 7 16.29 33.68 -23.44
C THR A 7 16.68 32.63 -22.41
N THR A 8 17.39 33.01 -21.34
CA THR A 8 17.75 32.12 -20.23
C THR A 8 16.52 31.47 -19.62
N LEU A 9 15.47 32.25 -19.35
CA LEU A 9 14.20 31.73 -18.82
C LEU A 9 13.56 30.72 -19.77
N THR A 10 13.57 31.00 -21.07
CA THR A 10 13.00 30.10 -22.08
C THR A 10 13.84 28.81 -22.21
N CYS A 11 15.17 28.89 -22.12
CA CYS A 11 16.08 27.74 -22.17
C CYS A 11 15.91 26.80 -20.99
N ILE A 12 15.53 27.30 -19.81
CA ILE A 12 15.18 26.48 -18.65
C ILE A 12 13.70 26.09 -18.62
N GLY A 13 12.98 26.22 -19.74
CA GLY A 13 11.59 25.76 -19.86
C GLY A 13 10.54 26.68 -19.23
N LEU A 14 10.88 27.89 -18.78
CA LEU A 14 9.89 28.83 -18.25
C LEU A 14 9.20 29.60 -19.38
N LYS A 15 7.86 29.63 -19.33
CA LYS A 15 7.02 30.40 -20.24
C LYS A 15 6.21 31.44 -19.45
N LYS A 16 6.06 32.63 -20.03
CA LYS A 16 5.32 33.75 -19.43
C LYS A 16 3.85 33.69 -19.87
N THR A 17 2.92 33.77 -18.92
CA THR A 17 1.48 33.94 -19.11
C THR A 17 0.99 35.24 -18.47
N ALA A 18 -0.30 35.53 -18.61
CA ALA A 18 -0.96 36.61 -17.88
C ALA A 18 -0.94 36.39 -16.35
N LEU A 19 -0.79 35.15 -15.88
CA LEU A 19 -0.79 34.79 -14.46
C LEU A 19 0.61 34.67 -13.85
N GLY A 20 1.68 34.83 -14.65
CA GLY A 20 3.07 34.74 -14.17
C GLY A 20 3.97 33.86 -15.05
N TRP A 21 5.00 33.27 -14.46
CA TRP A 21 5.88 32.31 -15.11
C TRP A 21 5.52 30.89 -14.70
N TYR A 22 5.48 29.96 -15.66
CA TYR A 22 5.23 28.54 -15.41
C TYR A 22 6.22 27.68 -16.20
N PHE A 23 6.48 26.47 -15.71
CA PHE A 23 7.32 25.51 -16.42
C PHE A 23 6.51 24.87 -17.55
N LYS A 24 7.02 24.93 -18.78
CA LYS A 24 6.56 24.12 -19.89
C LYS A 24 7.18 22.75 -19.71
N ASP A 25 6.64 21.97 -18.78
CA ASP A 25 6.90 20.54 -18.79
C ASP A 25 6.20 20.00 -20.03
N GLU A 26 6.96 19.47 -20.99
CA GLU A 26 6.42 18.80 -22.16
C GLU A 26 5.97 17.40 -21.74
N VAL A 27 5.01 17.36 -20.81
CA VAL A 27 4.17 16.20 -20.61
C VAL A 27 3.10 16.32 -21.68
N ASP A 28 3.41 15.84 -22.88
CA ASP A 28 2.35 15.37 -23.77
C ASP A 28 1.52 14.40 -22.95
N SER A 29 0.29 14.83 -22.65
CA SER A 29 -0.71 14.07 -21.93
C SER A 29 -1.07 12.83 -22.74
N ALA A 30 -0.22 11.81 -22.69
CA ALA A 30 -0.63 10.43 -22.88
C ALA A 30 -1.54 10.11 -21.69
N LYS A 31 -2.85 10.31 -21.92
CA LYS A 31 -4.01 9.75 -21.23
C LYS A 31 -3.70 9.09 -19.90
N GLY A 32 -4.27 9.68 -18.85
CA GLY A 32 -4.40 9.12 -17.52
C GLY A 32 -4.51 7.59 -17.51
N LYS A 33 -3.39 6.98 -17.17
CA LYS A 33 -3.36 5.79 -16.34
C LYS A 33 -2.35 6.16 -15.28
N GLU A 34 -2.77 6.09 -14.03
CA GLU A 34 -1.84 5.90 -12.92
C GLU A 34 -1.13 4.56 -13.20
N THR A 35 -0.14 4.59 -14.09
CA THR A 35 0.91 3.59 -14.10
C THR A 35 1.60 3.81 -12.78
N LEU A 36 1.18 3.01 -11.81
CA LEU A 36 1.96 2.64 -10.65
C LEU A 36 3.36 2.38 -11.22
N LEU A 37 4.25 3.37 -11.07
CA LEU A 37 5.59 3.31 -11.63
C LEU A 37 6.23 2.14 -10.91
N ASP A 38 6.23 0.98 -11.56
CA ASP A 38 7.01 -0.17 -11.15
C ASP A 38 8.44 0.25 -11.46
N PHE A 39 9.02 0.98 -10.51
CA PHE A 39 10.44 1.31 -10.48
C PHE A 39 11.15 -0.02 -10.28
N ASP A 40 11.39 -0.70 -11.40
CA ASP A 40 12.29 -1.82 -11.43
C ASP A 40 13.66 -1.30 -11.03
N SER A 41 14.20 -1.80 -9.93
CA SER A 41 15.49 -1.34 -9.39
C SER A 41 16.65 -1.56 -10.35
N ASP A 42 16.39 -2.34 -11.40
CA ASP A 42 17.35 -2.78 -12.41
C ASP A 42 17.39 -1.83 -13.62
N GLN A 43 16.63 -0.73 -13.59
CA GLN A 43 16.70 0.31 -14.61
C GLN A 43 18.06 1.02 -14.55
N GLU A 44 18.98 0.63 -15.43
CA GLU A 44 20.28 1.27 -15.57
C GLU A 44 20.11 2.71 -16.07
N PHE A 45 20.38 3.66 -15.17
CA PHE A 45 20.54 5.05 -15.57
C PHE A 45 21.89 5.22 -16.27
N PRO A 46 21.96 6.08 -17.31
CA PRO A 46 23.24 6.45 -17.89
C PRO A 46 24.17 7.04 -16.82
N PRO A 47 25.50 6.87 -16.95
CA PRO A 47 26.44 7.40 -15.99
C PRO A 47 26.28 8.92 -15.86
N PRO A 48 26.36 9.48 -14.64
CA PRO A 48 26.13 10.90 -14.43
C PRO A 48 27.24 11.73 -15.06
N ASN A 49 26.85 12.78 -15.78
CA ASN A 49 27.73 13.70 -16.49
C ASN A 49 28.09 14.94 -15.64
N SER A 50 27.42 15.11 -14.49
CA SER A 50 27.55 16.27 -13.61
C SER A 50 27.36 15.92 -12.13
N GLU A 51 27.85 16.79 -11.23
CA GLU A 51 27.61 16.64 -9.78
C GLU A 51 26.12 16.76 -9.42
N PHE A 52 25.36 17.53 -10.20
CA PHE A 52 23.91 17.62 -10.05
C PHE A 52 23.24 16.28 -10.35
N GLU A 53 23.56 15.65 -11.48
CA GLU A 53 23.03 14.34 -11.85
C GLU A 53 23.39 13.28 -10.81
N LYS A 54 24.62 13.31 -10.28
CA LYS A 54 25.03 12.43 -9.18
C LYS A 54 24.16 12.63 -7.93
N CYS A 55 23.94 13.88 -7.51
CA CYS A 55 23.11 14.21 -6.35
C CYS A 55 21.65 13.75 -6.53
N VAL A 56 21.09 13.93 -7.74
CA VAL A 56 19.74 13.46 -8.08
C VAL A 56 19.69 11.92 -8.04
N GLY A 57 20.68 11.26 -8.62
CA GLY A 57 20.81 9.79 -8.59
C GLY A 57 20.86 9.24 -7.17
N ASP A 58 21.72 9.78 -6.31
CA ASP A 58 21.85 9.35 -4.91
C ASP A 58 20.54 9.51 -4.12
N ARG A 59 19.79 10.59 -4.39
CA ARG A 59 18.48 10.83 -3.76
C ARG A 59 17.44 9.83 -4.25
N LEU A 60 17.43 9.54 -5.54
CA LEU A 60 16.51 8.58 -6.15
C LEU A 60 16.79 7.17 -5.62
N GLU A 61 18.05 6.74 -5.61
CA GLU A 61 18.45 5.43 -5.08
C GLU A 61 17.99 5.25 -3.63
N ARG A 62 18.17 6.28 -2.79
CA ARG A 62 17.71 6.26 -1.39
C ARG A 62 16.19 6.15 -1.29
N ALA A 63 15.45 6.82 -2.17
CA ALA A 63 14.00 6.73 -2.22
C ALA A 63 13.55 5.32 -2.64
N THR A 64 14.15 4.75 -3.68
CA THR A 64 13.85 3.40 -4.16
C THR A 64 14.08 2.34 -3.08
N LYS A 65 15.20 2.41 -2.35
CA LYS A 65 15.46 1.51 -1.21
C LYS A 65 14.38 1.56 -0.14
N ARG A 66 13.88 2.76 0.19
CA ARG A 66 12.77 2.94 1.14
C ARG A 66 11.47 2.33 0.62
N ILE A 67 11.15 2.55 -0.65
CA ILE A 67 9.97 1.99 -1.30
C ILE A 67 10.02 0.45 -1.27
N ASN A 68 11.17 -0.14 -1.61
CA ASN A 68 11.35 -1.60 -1.59
C ASN A 68 11.19 -2.18 -0.19
N THR A 69 11.69 -1.48 0.83
CA THR A 69 11.50 -1.88 2.23
C THR A 69 10.01 -1.89 2.59
N LEU A 70 9.28 -0.82 2.22
CA LEU A 70 7.84 -0.74 2.46
C LEU A 70 7.07 -1.83 1.71
N LYS A 71 7.38 -2.07 0.43
CA LYS A 71 6.80 -3.14 -0.41
C LYS A 71 6.96 -4.51 0.27
N ASN A 72 8.15 -4.80 0.80
CA ASN A 72 8.42 -6.06 1.51
C ASN A 72 7.64 -6.18 2.81
N THR A 73 7.55 -5.09 3.59
CA THR A 73 6.76 -5.10 4.84
C THR A 73 5.27 -5.30 4.58
N LEU A 74 4.73 -4.67 3.53
CA LEU A 74 3.34 -4.79 3.13
C LEU A 74 3.02 -6.20 2.63
N SER A 75 3.90 -6.79 1.81
CA SER A 75 3.78 -8.19 1.38
C SER A 75 3.75 -9.15 2.58
N THR A 76 4.62 -8.93 3.57
CA THR A 76 4.65 -9.75 4.79
C THR A 76 3.36 -9.60 5.61
N LEU A 77 2.83 -8.38 5.72
CA LEU A 77 1.58 -8.11 6.44
C LEU A 77 0.39 -8.78 5.75
N ASN A 78 0.29 -8.67 4.43
CA ASN A 78 -0.78 -9.33 3.66
C ASN A 78 -0.76 -10.84 3.89
N LYS A 79 0.43 -11.48 3.83
CA LYS A 79 0.57 -12.91 4.10
C LYS A 79 0.08 -13.31 5.50
N LYS A 80 0.37 -12.49 6.53
CA LYS A 80 -0.10 -12.74 7.90
C LYS A 80 -1.62 -12.55 8.03
N MET A 81 -2.19 -11.59 7.32
CA MET A 81 -3.64 -11.39 7.29
C MET A 81 -4.35 -12.60 6.65
N ASP A 82 -3.81 -13.12 5.55
CA ASP A 82 -4.33 -14.33 4.90
C ASP A 82 -4.28 -15.55 5.83
N GLU A 83 -3.19 -15.70 6.59
CA GLU A 83 -3.05 -16.77 7.59
C GLU A 83 -4.07 -16.65 8.72
N ILE A 84 -4.30 -15.44 9.25
CA ILE A 84 -5.32 -15.18 10.26
C ILE A 84 -6.72 -15.48 9.72
N PHE A 85 -7.03 -15.04 8.50
CA PHE A 85 -8.32 -15.28 7.88
C PHE A 85 -8.57 -16.77 7.69
N LYS A 86 -7.56 -17.51 7.21
CA LYS A 86 -7.63 -18.96 7.08
C LYS A 86 -7.93 -19.64 8.42
N HIS A 87 -7.19 -19.30 9.48
CA HIS A 87 -7.44 -19.85 10.81
C HIS A 87 -8.84 -19.54 11.32
N TYR A 88 -9.34 -18.33 11.10
CA TYR A 88 -10.69 -17.95 11.50
C TYR A 88 -11.75 -18.81 10.79
N VAL A 89 -11.60 -19.01 9.48
CA VAL A 89 -12.49 -19.87 8.69
C VAL A 89 -12.42 -21.32 9.18
N ASP A 90 -11.23 -21.85 9.39
CA ASP A 90 -11.01 -23.23 9.86
C ASP A 90 -11.61 -23.48 11.26
N ILE A 91 -11.51 -22.50 12.17
CA ILE A 91 -12.14 -22.59 13.51
C ILE A 91 -13.66 -22.54 13.39
N SER A 92 -14.19 -21.69 12.51
CA SER A 92 -15.63 -21.51 12.33
C SER A 92 -16.28 -22.77 11.75
N THR A 93 -15.61 -23.47 10.84
CA THR A 93 -16.09 -24.74 10.27
C THR A 93 -15.88 -25.92 11.21
N SER A 94 -14.83 -25.92 12.04
CA SER A 94 -14.60 -26.96 13.05
C SER A 94 -15.64 -26.95 14.18
N SER A 95 -16.26 -25.79 14.48
CA SER A 95 -17.30 -25.69 15.50
C SER A 95 -18.63 -26.34 15.09
N GLU A 96 -18.87 -26.57 13.78
CA GLU A 96 -20.13 -27.16 13.30
C GLU A 96 -20.09 -28.70 13.22
N GLU A 97 -18.90 -29.33 13.28
CA GLU A 97 -18.76 -30.80 13.18
C GLU A 97 -18.78 -31.53 14.54
N SER A 98 -18.75 -30.80 15.66
CA SER A 98 -18.65 -31.39 17.02
C SER A 98 -19.97 -31.47 17.81
N VAL A 99 -21.12 -31.03 17.29
CA VAL A 99 -22.40 -31.08 18.05
C VAL A 99 -23.39 -32.05 17.43
N ARG A 100 -23.04 -33.34 17.34
CA ARG A 100 -24.02 -34.44 17.20
C ARG A 100 -23.47 -35.76 17.75
N LYS A 101 -23.55 -35.95 19.08
CA LYS A 101 -23.89 -37.21 19.78
C LYS A 101 -23.42 -37.13 21.25
N ASP A 102 -24.08 -36.29 22.02
CA ASP A 102 -24.35 -36.61 23.42
C ASP A 102 -25.86 -36.63 23.52
N VAL A 103 -26.43 -37.81 23.23
CA VAL A 103 -27.84 -38.09 23.53
C VAL A 103 -27.89 -38.22 25.04
N ASP A 104 -28.63 -37.30 25.66
CA ASP A 104 -29.14 -37.40 27.02
C ASP A 104 -29.59 -38.83 27.34
N GLU A 105 -28.82 -39.51 28.18
CA GLU A 105 -29.36 -40.51 29.10
C GLU A 105 -29.25 -39.93 30.51
N ILE A 106 -29.98 -38.83 30.74
CA ILE A 106 -30.27 -38.37 32.10
C ILE A 106 -31.34 -39.32 32.63
N SER A 107 -30.88 -40.43 33.19
CA SER A 107 -31.69 -41.39 33.93
C SER A 107 -32.47 -40.66 35.01
N GLU A 108 -33.78 -40.91 35.03
CA GLU A 108 -34.70 -40.38 36.03
C GLU A 108 -34.31 -40.75 37.45
N GLU A 109 -34.15 -39.76 38.33
CA GLU A 109 -34.42 -39.93 39.76
C GLU A 109 -34.93 -38.64 40.41
N SER A 110 -36.24 -38.64 40.62
CA SER A 110 -37.07 -37.93 41.60
C SER A 110 -36.44 -36.84 42.49
N SER A 111 -37.10 -35.68 42.61
CA SER A 111 -37.78 -35.30 43.87
C SER A 111 -38.44 -33.91 43.85
N THR A 112 -39.68 -33.93 44.35
CA THR A 112 -40.46 -32.85 44.97
C THR A 112 -40.93 -31.67 44.13
N GLU A 113 -42.12 -31.87 43.56
CA GLU A 113 -43.27 -30.96 43.69
C GLU A 113 -43.15 -29.96 44.85
N SER A 114 -43.12 -28.67 44.53
CA SER A 114 -43.69 -27.65 45.41
C SER A 114 -44.57 -26.78 44.53
N SER A 115 -45.88 -27.06 44.59
CA SER A 115 -46.89 -26.19 44.00
C SER A 115 -47.03 -24.94 44.85
N GLU A 116 -47.00 -23.82 44.16
CA GLU A 116 -47.32 -22.46 44.58
C GLU A 116 -48.76 -22.35 45.08
N SER A 117 -49.01 -21.55 46.12
CA SER A 117 -50.35 -21.03 46.43
C SER A 117 -50.27 -19.76 47.32
N GLU A 118 -50.70 -18.66 46.70
CA GLU A 118 -51.21 -17.35 47.22
C GLU A 118 -50.27 -16.33 47.89
#